data_AF-A0A9X6AGF5-F1
#
_entry.id   AF-A0A9X6AGF5-F1
#
_cell.length_a   1.000
_cell.length_b   1.000
_cell.length_c   1.000
_cell.angle_alpha   90.00
_cell.angle_beta   90.00
_cell.angle_gamma   90.00
#
_symmetry.space_group_name_H-M   'P 1'
#
loop_
_entity.id
_entity.type
_entity.pdbx_description
1 polymer ?
#
loop_
_entity_poly.entity_id
_entity_poly.type
_entity_poly.pdbx_seq_one_letter_code
_entity_poly.pdbx_strand_id
1 'polypeptide(L)' 'MLDRMTSTGVDIVELDRIAVYESLRLVGLARGTDWERDTPCAGWTLRRLVAHMAAQHHGFAAAARGAGHETAYWR' A
#
# COMPACT_ATOMS: atom_id res chain seq x y z
N MET A 1 10.38 14.31 -24.27
CA MET A 1 11.54 14.41 -23.35
C MET A 1 11.16 15.37 -22.24
N LEU A 2 10.32 14.91 -21.30
CA LEU A 2 9.97 15.70 -20.11
C LEU A 2 10.96 15.31 -19.03
N ASP A 3 11.75 16.30 -18.64
CA ASP A 3 12.75 16.24 -17.58
C ASP A 3 12.03 15.83 -16.29
N ARG A 4 12.26 14.59 -15.84
CA ARG A 4 11.83 14.12 -14.53
C ARG A 4 12.40 15.14 -13.55
N MET A 5 11.55 15.76 -12.73
CA MET A 5 11.98 16.62 -11.62
C MET A 5 12.78 15.80 -10.59
N THR A 6 14.01 15.41 -10.94
CA THR A 6 15.03 14.97 -10.00
C THR A 6 15.52 16.22 -9.30
N SER A 7 14.69 16.75 -8.41
CA SER A 7 15.19 17.58 -7.32
C SER A 7 16.23 16.75 -6.60
N THR A 8 17.38 17.34 -6.27
CA THR A 8 18.43 16.75 -5.42
C THR A 8 17.88 16.46 -4.02
N GLY A 9 17.08 15.41 -3.93
CA GLY A 9 16.29 14.99 -2.79
C GLY A 9 15.82 13.55 -3.00
N VAL A 10 15.47 12.88 -1.91
CA VAL A 10 15.04 11.48 -1.92
C VAL A 10 13.87 11.29 -2.89
N ASP A 11 14.01 10.35 -3.82
CA ASP A 11 12.92 9.92 -4.70
C ASP A 11 11.89 9.11 -3.89
N ILE A 12 10.97 9.82 -3.24
CA ILE A 12 9.95 9.23 -2.38
C ILE A 12 9.01 8.29 -3.14
N VAL A 13 8.82 8.51 -4.44
CA VAL A 13 7.98 7.65 -5.29
C VAL A 13 8.68 6.33 -5.56
N GLU A 14 9.99 6.36 -5.84
CA GLU A 14 10.77 5.12 -5.98
C GLU A 14 10.89 4.37 -4.64
N LEU A 15 11.03 5.08 -3.51
CA LEU A 15 11.02 4.44 -2.19
C LEU A 15 9.68 3.77 -1.87
N ASP A 16 8.56 4.44 -2.16
CA ASP A 16 7.22 3.85 -1.99
C ASP A 16 7.05 2.61 -2.88
N ARG A 17 7.48 2.70 -4.15
CA ARG A 17 7.47 1.57 -5.08
C ARG A 17 8.22 0.37 -4.51
N ILE A 18 9.42 0.57 -3.99
CA ILE A 18 10.23 -0.48 -3.35
C ILE A 18 9.50 -1.08 -2.14
N ALA A 19 8.95 -0.25 -1.26
CA ALA A 19 8.23 -0.69 -0.07
C ALA A 19 6.99 -1.53 -0.41
N VAL A 20 6.24 -1.15 -1.44
CA VAL A 20 5.07 -1.90 -1.95
C VAL A 20 5.49 -3.25 -2.49
N TYR A 21 6.50 -3.30 -3.35
CA TYR A 21 6.96 -4.59 -3.92
C TYR A 21 7.53 -5.53 -2.86
N GLU A 22 8.25 -5.00 -1.87
CA GLU A 22 8.77 -5.82 -0.79
C GLU A 22 7.66 -6.34 0.13
N SER A 23 6.63 -5.51 0.39
CA SER A 23 5.43 -5.95 1.10
C SER A 23 4.71 -7.07 0.34
N LEU A 24 4.56 -6.95 -0.98
CA LEU A 24 4.00 -8.00 -1.82
C LEU A 24 4.83 -9.29 -1.79
N ARG A 25 6.17 -9.18 -1.82
CA ARG A 25 7.07 -10.33 -1.72
C ARG A 25 6.85 -11.10 -0.42
N LEU A 26 6.69 -10.40 0.70
CA LEU A 26 6.45 -11.01 2.01
C LEU A 26 5.04 -11.61 2.12
N VAL A 27 4.00 -10.89 1.68
CA VAL A 27 2.63 -11.38 1.67
C VAL A 27 2.48 -12.62 0.78
N GLY A 28 3.24 -12.70 -0.32
CA GLY A 28 3.29 -13.87 -1.20
C GLY A 28 3.81 -15.16 -0.54
N LEU A 29 4.44 -15.07 0.63
CA LEU A 29 4.88 -16.23 1.41
C LEU A 29 3.76 -16.80 2.30
N ALA A 30 2.66 -16.07 2.49
CA ALA A 30 1.57 -16.47 3.36
C ALA A 30 0.83 -17.71 2.81
N ARG A 31 0.63 -18.70 3.66
CA ARG A 31 -0.18 -19.88 3.35
C ARG A 31 -1.63 -19.67 3.80
N GLY A 32 -2.52 -20.57 3.39
CA GLY A 32 -3.97 -20.44 3.66
C GLY A 32 -4.31 -20.14 5.13
N THR A 33 -3.68 -20.84 6.08
CA THR A 33 -3.89 -20.63 7.52
C THR A 33 -3.26 -19.37 8.08
N ASP A 34 -2.25 -18.79 7.40
CA ASP A 34 -1.58 -17.58 7.89
C ASP A 34 -2.48 -16.35 7.81
N TRP A 35 -3.45 -16.34 6.89
CA TRP A 35 -4.38 -15.24 6.69
C TRP A 35 -5.28 -14.95 7.91
N GLU A 36 -5.50 -15.95 8.76
CA GLU A 36 -6.33 -15.83 9.96
C GLU A 36 -5.50 -15.58 11.24
N ARG A 37 -4.17 -15.47 11.15
CA ARG A 37 -3.31 -15.17 12.29
C ARG A 37 -3.43 -13.71 12.68
N ASP A 38 -3.45 -13.46 13.98
CA ASP A 38 -3.42 -12.11 14.54
C ASP A 38 -2.12 -11.38 14.18
N THR A 39 -2.25 -10.07 14.06
CA THR A 39 -1.14 -9.13 13.84
C THR A 39 -0.97 -8.23 15.06
N PRO A 40 0.15 -7.51 15.19
CA PRO A 40 0.31 -6.47 16.21
C PRO A 40 -0.72 -5.32 16.09
N CYS A 41 -1.39 -5.18 14.94
CA CYS A 41 -2.55 -4.31 14.81
C CYS A 41 -3.73 -4.97 15.54
N ALA A 42 -4.01 -4.48 16.75
CA ALA A 42 -4.96 -5.11 17.66
C ALA A 42 -6.31 -5.42 17.00
N GLY A 43 -6.73 -6.69 17.11
CA GLY A 43 -8.00 -7.20 16.55
C GLY A 43 -7.98 -7.45 15.03
N TRP A 44 -6.82 -7.35 14.38
CA TRP A 44 -6.70 -7.56 12.94
C TRP A 44 -5.91 -8.83 12.64
N THR A 45 -6.53 -9.70 11.84
CA THR A 45 -5.84 -10.80 11.19
C THR A 45 -4.94 -10.28 10.06
N LEU A 46 -4.02 -11.10 9.57
CA LEU A 46 -3.20 -10.77 8.40
C LEU A 46 -4.07 -10.36 7.21
N ARG A 47 -5.21 -11.04 7.00
CA ARG A 47 -6.20 -10.67 5.96
C ARG A 47 -6.71 -9.25 6.11
N ARG A 48 -7.10 -8.85 7.32
CA ARG A 48 -7.60 -7.49 7.60
C ARG A 48 -6.52 -6.44 7.39
N LEU A 49 -5.29 -6.71 7.85
CA LEU A 49 -4.16 -5.81 7.66
C LEU A 49 -3.84 -5.58 6.18
N VAL A 50 -3.71 -6.66 5.39
CA VAL A 50 -3.40 -6.54 3.96
C VAL A 50 -4.54 -5.85 3.19
N ALA A 51 -5.80 -6.16 3.52
CA ALA A 51 -6.95 -5.46 2.93
C ALA A 51 -6.92 -3.96 3.23
N HIS A 52 -6.59 -3.57 4.46
CA HIS A 52 -6.45 -2.17 4.85
C HIS A 52 -5.33 -1.46 4.06
N MET A 53 -4.15 -2.08 3.93
CA MET A 53 -3.05 -1.52 3.14
C MET A 53 -3.43 -1.34 1.67
N ALA A 54 -4.10 -2.33 1.06
CA ALA A 54 -4.55 -2.26 -0.32
C ALA A 54 -5.56 -1.11 -0.54
N ALA A 55 -6.55 -0.96 0.35
CA ALA A 55 -7.50 0.15 0.31
C ALA A 55 -6.79 1.52 0.44
N GLN A 56 -5.78 1.63 1.32
CA GLN A 56 -4.98 2.86 1.43
C GLN A 56 -4.21 3.17 0.15
N HIS A 57 -3.59 2.18 -0.50
CA HIS A 57 -2.91 2.41 -1.78
C HIS A 57 -3.86 2.93 -2.87
N HIS A 58 -5.07 2.36 -2.97
CA HIS A 58 -6.08 2.86 -3.90
C HIS A 58 -6.54 4.28 -3.57
N GLY A 59 -6.80 4.56 -2.29
CA GLY A 59 -7.20 5.87 -1.79
C GLY A 59 -6.15 6.95 -2.03
N PHE A 60 -4.88 6.68 -1.73
CA PHE A 60 -3.77 7.60 -1.98
C PHE A 60 -3.55 7.85 -3.48
N ALA A 61 -3.65 6.80 -4.30
CA ALA A 61 -3.56 6.95 -5.75
C ALA A 61 -4.72 7.82 -6.29
N ALA A 62 -5.93 7.67 -5.76
CA ALA A 62 -7.06 8.53 -6.10
C ALA A 62 -6.85 9.98 -5.62
N ALA A 63 -6.35 10.18 -4.40
CA ALA A 63 -6.03 11.49 -3.85
C ALA A 63 -5.00 12.23 -4.72
N ALA A 64 -3.94 11.55 -5.17
CA ALA A 64 -2.95 12.11 -6.09
C ALA A 64 -3.54 12.54 -7.45
N ARG A 65 -4.68 11.96 -7.86
CA ARG A 65 -5.44 12.35 -9.06
C ARG A 65 -6.56 13.37 -8.80
N GLY A 66 -6.71 13.84 -7.56
CA GLY A 66 -7.79 14.77 -7.16
C GLY A 66 -9.13 14.10 -6.81
N ALA A 67 -9.19 12.77 -6.80
CA ALA A 67 -10.39 11.97 -6.53
C ALA A 67 -10.45 11.40 -5.09
N GLY A 68 -9.58 11.88 -4.18
CA GLY A 68 -9.44 11.33 -2.82
C GLY A 68 -10.69 11.46 -1.93
N HIS A 69 -11.66 12.28 -2.31
CA HIS A 69 -12.93 12.44 -1.59
C HIS A 69 -13.93 11.32 -1.88
N GLU A 70 -13.70 10.53 -2.93
CA GLU A 70 -14.59 9.44 -3.32
C GLU A 70 -14.37 8.22 -2.41
N THR A 71 -15.35 7.95 -1.55
CA THR A 71 -15.30 6.82 -0.59
C THR A 71 -15.11 5.45 -1.25
N ALA A 72 -15.38 5.32 -2.55
CA ALA A 72 -15.18 4.09 -3.30
C ALA A 72 -13.72 3.62 -3.33
N TYR A 73 -12.74 4.54 -3.24
CA TYR A 73 -11.32 4.18 -3.27
C TYR A 73 -10.73 3.80 -1.90
N TRP A 74 -11.52 3.89 -0.82
CA TRP A 74 -11.07 3.68 0.56
C TRP A 74 -11.69 2.44 1.22
N ARG A 75 -12.31 1.56 0.43
CA ARG A 75 -12.97 0.33 0.86
C ARG A 75 -12.14 -0.87 0.45
#